data_AF-A0A2V1D9U3-F1
#
_entry.id   AF-A0A2V1D9U3-F1
#
_cell.length_a   1.000
_cell.length_b   1.000
_cell.length_c   1.000
_cell.angle_alpha   90.00
_cell.angle_beta   90.00
_cell.angle_gamma   90.00
#
_symmetry.space_group_name_H-M   'P 1'
#
loop_
_entity.id
_entity.type
_entity.pdbx_description
1 polymer ?
#
loop_
_entity_poly.entity_id
_entity_poly.type
_entity_poly.pdbx_seq_one_letter_code
_entity_poly.pdbx_strand_id
1 'polypeptide(L)'
;MSSTTNPTTTPPPKFYALIDYEDPYVQPLLLSALEAHLSPDSYALIPSLSDLPTTSSPVLQIQQYESLDFTHQLSHPSTSLSNAYVIRKALIRKHYLSTTIAHWLVKYPSSILGKHVKPSVEFEVDYAEFLDDALVEAWELKESWARGEQEGGQKEWWILKPGMSERGQGIRLFSTEQELVEIFEEWDPESSDDEEEEDARSDHDDNQDDEKGIITSQLRHFIAQPYIHPPLLLSPPSSPSSSSPSELRKFHIRTYILATGALKIYIYRPMLALFAARPYTSPSSSSSSTSTFSTEAMQSHLTNTCLQDARTRDGSVGLFWSLPSTIPSQPSSFSSSSSTTTGTESPDEKDTTTYVDVNVKEGETWKEQVFQQICAITAETFEAAARGMSIHFQPLPNSFEVFGLDFMVSLEKTEGQGEYEVRTWLLEVNAFPDFRQTGEELKGLVGGLFKGVVEKAVRPFFFGEEGEGDGGDGDMVKVLDIDLGRR
;
A
#
# COMPACT_ATOMS: atom_id res chain seq x y z
N MET A 1 -58.74 37.88 -19.73
CA MET A 1 -58.08 36.68 -19.18
C MET A 1 -57.06 36.20 -20.19
N SER A 2 -55.78 36.51 -19.97
CA SER A 2 -54.70 35.79 -20.63
C SER A 2 -53.54 35.83 -19.65
N SER A 3 -53.47 34.81 -18.81
CA SER A 3 -52.35 34.58 -17.90
C SER A 3 -51.24 33.93 -18.73
N THR A 4 -50.30 34.75 -19.19
CA THR A 4 -48.99 34.28 -19.64
C THR A 4 -48.30 33.62 -18.45
N THR A 5 -48.29 32.29 -18.45
CA THR A 5 -47.48 31.48 -17.55
C THR A 5 -46.02 31.68 -17.96
N ASN A 6 -45.25 32.37 -17.11
CA ASN A 6 -43.80 32.38 -17.21
C ASN A 6 -43.31 30.92 -17.11
N PRO A 7 -42.37 30.47 -17.97
CA PRO A 7 -41.70 29.21 -17.72
C PRO A 7 -40.95 29.35 -16.40
N THR A 8 -41.24 28.48 -15.45
CA THR A 8 -40.45 28.27 -14.24
C THR A 8 -39.08 27.76 -14.68
N THR A 9 -38.18 28.68 -15.00
CA THR A 9 -36.76 28.36 -15.21
C THR A 9 -36.23 27.88 -13.87
N THR A 10 -36.02 26.58 -13.73
CA THR A 10 -35.26 25.99 -12.62
C THR A 10 -33.93 26.75 -12.52
N PRO A 11 -33.53 27.21 -11.33
CA PRO A 11 -32.23 27.86 -11.18
C PRO A 11 -31.11 26.93 -11.68
N PRO A 12 -30.07 27.47 -12.33
CA PRO A 12 -28.96 26.65 -12.80
C PRO A 12 -28.31 25.91 -11.63
N PRO A 13 -27.77 24.69 -11.87
CA PRO A 13 -27.08 23.93 -10.83
C PRO A 13 -25.89 24.72 -10.30
N LYS A 14 -25.46 24.44 -9.07
CA LYS A 14 -24.29 25.10 -8.49
C LYS A 14 -22.99 24.68 -9.18
N PHE A 15 -22.91 23.44 -9.64
CA PHE A 15 -21.78 22.92 -10.40
C PHE A 15 -22.20 21.79 -11.36
N TYR A 16 -21.32 21.43 -12.28
CA TYR A 16 -21.49 20.31 -13.20
C TYR A 16 -20.57 19.16 -12.77
N ALA A 17 -20.96 17.91 -12.99
CA ALA A 17 -20.17 16.76 -12.59
C ALA A 17 -19.93 15.82 -13.78
N LEU A 18 -18.64 15.66 -14.12
CA LEU A 18 -18.15 14.67 -15.05
C LEU A 18 -17.63 13.48 -14.25
N ILE A 19 -18.38 12.38 -14.23
CA ILE A 19 -18.08 11.20 -13.42
C ILE A 19 -18.01 9.99 -14.34
N ASP A 20 -16.79 9.65 -14.71
CA ASP A 20 -16.47 8.50 -15.54
C ASP A 20 -15.21 7.83 -15.00
N TYR A 21 -15.39 7.06 -13.93
CA TYR A 21 -14.29 6.39 -13.24
C TYR A 21 -13.86 5.11 -13.96
N GLU A 22 -14.58 4.66 -15.00
CA GLU A 22 -14.25 3.46 -15.80
C GLU A 22 -14.14 2.14 -15.00
N ASP A 23 -14.66 2.10 -13.76
CA ASP A 23 -14.72 0.89 -12.93
C ASP A 23 -16.17 0.55 -12.53
N PRO A 24 -16.76 -0.57 -13.00
CA PRO A 24 -18.11 -1.00 -12.63
C PRO A 24 -18.33 -1.22 -11.12
N TYR A 25 -17.28 -1.45 -10.34
CA TYR A 25 -17.37 -1.59 -8.89
C TYR A 25 -17.49 -0.22 -8.19
N VAL A 26 -16.69 0.75 -8.60
CA VAL A 26 -16.55 2.07 -7.95
C VAL A 26 -17.58 3.09 -8.47
N GLN A 27 -17.85 3.08 -9.77
CA GLN A 27 -18.78 4.02 -10.42
C GLN A 27 -20.13 4.15 -9.69
N PRO A 28 -20.87 3.07 -9.38
CA PRO A 28 -22.15 3.19 -8.69
C PRO A 28 -22.01 3.71 -7.24
N LEU A 29 -20.87 3.44 -6.58
CA LEU A 29 -20.62 3.91 -5.21
C LEU A 29 -20.37 5.42 -5.17
N LEU A 30 -19.65 5.96 -6.16
CA LEU A 30 -19.42 7.39 -6.32
C LEU A 30 -20.73 8.15 -6.55
N LEU A 31 -21.56 7.67 -7.49
CA LEU A 31 -22.86 8.28 -7.79
C LEU A 31 -23.76 8.26 -6.55
N SER A 32 -23.85 7.12 -5.85
CA SER A 32 -24.64 7.00 -4.63
C SER A 32 -24.12 7.93 -3.51
N ALA A 33 -22.81 8.13 -3.39
CA ALA A 33 -22.23 9.03 -2.38
C ALA A 33 -22.63 10.50 -2.63
N LEU A 34 -22.63 10.93 -3.89
CA LEU A 34 -23.07 12.28 -4.28
C LEU A 34 -24.56 12.48 -4.02
N GLU A 35 -25.40 11.55 -4.47
CA GLU A 35 -26.86 11.58 -4.25
C GLU A 35 -27.21 11.63 -2.75
N ALA A 36 -26.43 10.95 -1.90
CA ALA A 36 -26.66 10.92 -0.47
C ALA A 36 -26.30 12.22 0.27
N HIS A 37 -25.33 13.00 -0.23
CA HIS A 37 -24.78 14.17 0.49
C HIS A 37 -25.08 15.51 -0.18
N LEU A 38 -25.52 15.49 -1.43
CA LEU A 38 -25.80 16.67 -2.22
C LEU A 38 -27.26 16.66 -2.67
N SER A 39 -27.92 17.82 -2.63
CA SER A 39 -29.28 17.94 -3.13
C SER A 39 -29.32 17.70 -4.65
N PRO A 40 -30.33 17.01 -5.21
CA PRO A 40 -30.40 16.73 -6.65
C PRO A 40 -30.32 17.97 -7.54
N ASP A 41 -30.84 19.11 -7.09
CA ASP A 41 -30.80 20.37 -7.83
C ASP A 41 -29.45 21.11 -7.73
N SER A 42 -28.52 20.61 -6.91
CA SER A 42 -27.24 21.28 -6.65
C SER A 42 -26.19 21.00 -7.73
N TYR A 43 -26.31 19.91 -8.47
CA TYR A 43 -25.39 19.57 -9.56
C TYR A 43 -26.10 18.98 -10.77
N ALA A 44 -25.46 19.05 -11.94
CA ALA A 44 -25.92 18.37 -13.14
C ALA A 44 -24.80 17.49 -13.71
N LEU A 45 -25.12 16.24 -14.04
CA LEU A 45 -24.19 15.33 -14.70
C LEU A 45 -23.98 15.76 -16.15
N ILE A 46 -22.72 15.74 -16.60
CA ILE A 46 -22.32 16.01 -17.98
C ILE A 46 -21.44 14.87 -18.50
N PRO A 47 -21.54 14.49 -19.78
CA PRO A 47 -20.71 13.44 -20.36
C PRO A 47 -19.33 13.96 -20.82
N SER A 48 -19.18 15.26 -21.07
CA SER A 48 -17.91 15.88 -21.44
C SER A 48 -17.80 17.33 -20.96
N LEU A 49 -16.58 17.83 -20.81
CA LEU A 49 -16.31 19.24 -20.53
C LEU A 49 -16.82 20.19 -21.63
N SER A 50 -17.01 19.70 -22.86
CA SER A 50 -17.60 20.50 -23.95
C SER A 50 -19.07 20.87 -23.70
N ASP A 51 -19.75 20.15 -22.80
CA ASP A 51 -21.15 20.40 -22.44
C ASP A 51 -21.30 21.46 -21.34
N LEU A 52 -20.18 22.00 -20.83
CA LEU A 52 -20.23 23.13 -19.90
C LEU A 52 -20.82 24.36 -20.59
N PRO A 53 -21.74 25.11 -19.93
CA PRO A 53 -22.30 26.33 -20.51
C PRO A 53 -21.23 27.39 -20.81
N THR A 54 -20.21 27.45 -19.95
CA THR A 54 -19.04 28.31 -20.10
C THR A 54 -17.80 27.58 -19.57
N THR A 55 -16.62 27.92 -20.06
CA THR A 55 -15.36 27.32 -19.58
C THR A 55 -15.07 27.62 -18.10
N SER A 56 -15.66 28.68 -17.55
CA SER A 56 -15.55 29.02 -16.12
C SER A 56 -16.69 28.47 -15.27
N SER A 57 -17.60 27.66 -15.83
CA SER A 57 -18.65 27.01 -15.05
C SER A 57 -18.01 26.06 -14.02
N PRO A 58 -18.47 26.07 -12.75
CA PRO A 58 -17.93 25.16 -11.74
C PRO A 58 -18.13 23.70 -12.15
N VAL A 59 -17.06 22.91 -12.09
CA VAL A 59 -17.06 21.52 -12.55
C VAL A 59 -16.26 20.60 -11.63
N LEU A 60 -16.84 19.45 -11.32
CA LEU A 60 -16.18 18.31 -10.67
C LEU A 60 -15.80 17.29 -11.74
N GLN A 61 -14.53 16.88 -11.75
CA GLN A 61 -14.02 15.78 -12.57
C GLN A 61 -13.65 14.60 -11.66
N ILE A 62 -14.34 13.48 -11.82
CA ILE A 62 -13.97 12.19 -11.20
C ILE A 62 -13.77 11.17 -12.31
N GLN A 63 -12.51 10.93 -12.67
CA GLN A 63 -12.14 10.05 -13.78
C GLN A 63 -10.85 9.28 -13.46
N GLN A 64 -10.46 8.37 -14.35
CA GLN A 64 -9.13 7.78 -14.36
C GLN A 64 -8.05 8.85 -14.60
N TYR A 65 -6.83 8.61 -14.09
CA TYR A 65 -5.76 9.61 -14.13
C TYR A 65 -5.46 10.12 -15.55
N GLU A 66 -5.36 9.20 -16.52
CA GLU A 66 -5.04 9.53 -17.91
C GLU A 66 -6.21 10.21 -18.65
N SER A 67 -7.43 10.08 -18.13
CA SER A 67 -8.66 10.64 -18.70
C SER A 67 -8.98 12.04 -18.16
N LEU A 68 -8.28 12.51 -17.12
CA LEU A 68 -8.47 13.83 -16.52
C LEU A 68 -7.92 14.95 -17.41
N ASP A 69 -8.72 16.01 -17.62
CA ASP A 69 -8.23 17.22 -18.29
C ASP A 69 -7.51 18.15 -17.30
N PHE A 70 -6.23 17.85 -17.07
CA PHE A 70 -5.34 18.69 -16.27
C PHE A 70 -5.15 20.09 -16.87
N THR A 71 -5.29 20.26 -18.19
CA THR A 71 -5.16 21.56 -18.83
C THR A 71 -6.32 22.46 -18.44
N HIS A 72 -7.55 21.94 -18.48
CA HIS A 72 -8.73 22.63 -18.00
C HIS A 72 -8.63 22.94 -16.50
N GLN A 73 -8.20 21.97 -15.70
CA GLN A 73 -8.05 22.12 -14.25
C GLN A 73 -7.06 23.25 -13.89
N LEU A 74 -5.88 23.27 -14.52
CA LEU A 74 -4.84 24.28 -14.27
C LEU A 74 -5.24 25.66 -14.78
N SER A 75 -6.07 25.73 -15.84
CA SER A 75 -6.57 26.99 -16.39
C SER A 75 -7.72 27.59 -15.57
N HIS A 76 -8.43 26.77 -14.79
CA HIS A 76 -9.62 27.16 -14.03
C HIS A 76 -9.54 26.74 -12.55
N PRO A 77 -8.53 27.22 -11.81
CA PRO A 77 -8.23 26.72 -10.47
C PRO A 77 -9.34 26.96 -9.44
N SER A 78 -10.14 28.03 -9.58
CA SER A 78 -11.22 28.34 -8.63
C SER A 78 -12.55 27.63 -8.94
N THR A 79 -12.67 27.00 -10.11
CA THR A 79 -13.96 26.43 -10.57
C THR A 79 -13.87 24.97 -10.98
N SER A 80 -12.68 24.43 -11.26
CA SER A 80 -12.51 23.03 -11.64
C SER A 80 -11.84 22.23 -10.52
N LEU A 81 -12.53 21.23 -9.98
CA LEU A 81 -12.03 20.27 -8.98
C LEU A 81 -11.78 18.91 -9.63
N SER A 82 -10.67 18.25 -9.32
CA SER A 82 -10.34 16.93 -9.88
C SER A 82 -9.86 15.94 -8.83
N ASN A 83 -10.10 14.65 -9.05
CA ASN A 83 -9.80 13.54 -8.13
C ASN A 83 -8.34 13.01 -8.21
N ALA A 84 -7.39 13.82 -8.71
CA ALA A 84 -5.97 13.50 -8.66
C ALA A 84 -5.10 14.76 -8.58
N TYR A 85 -3.93 14.63 -7.96
CA TYR A 85 -2.85 15.60 -8.09
C TYR A 85 -2.01 15.32 -9.34
N VAL A 86 -1.64 16.37 -10.07
CA VAL A 86 -0.84 16.25 -11.30
C VAL A 86 0.51 15.58 -11.03
N ILE A 87 1.26 16.11 -10.06
CA ILE A 87 2.62 15.66 -9.72
C ILE A 87 2.60 15.07 -8.31
N ARG A 88 2.80 13.75 -8.22
CA ARG A 88 2.73 13.00 -6.95
C ARG A 88 3.70 11.82 -6.84
N LYS A 89 4.68 11.76 -7.74
CA LYS A 89 5.66 10.66 -7.80
C LYS A 89 6.50 10.52 -6.53
N ALA A 90 6.67 11.60 -5.76
CA ALA A 90 7.35 11.55 -4.45
C ALA A 90 6.74 10.51 -3.49
N LEU A 91 5.44 10.24 -3.62
CA LEU A 91 4.71 9.31 -2.77
C LEU A 91 4.57 7.93 -3.44
N ILE A 92 4.12 7.92 -4.70
CA ILE A 92 3.59 6.71 -5.33
C ILE A 92 4.63 5.83 -6.03
N ARG A 93 5.88 6.29 -6.14
CA ARG A 93 6.99 5.52 -6.72
C ARG A 93 7.96 5.14 -5.61
N LYS A 94 8.24 3.84 -5.48
CA LYS A 94 9.02 3.28 -4.35
C LYS A 94 10.38 3.97 -4.13
N HIS A 95 11.15 4.18 -5.19
CA HIS A 95 12.44 4.85 -5.10
C HIS A 95 12.29 6.30 -4.62
N TYR A 96 11.40 7.07 -5.26
CA TYR A 96 11.11 8.44 -4.84
C TYR A 96 10.60 8.52 -3.39
N LEU A 97 9.78 7.57 -2.93
CA LEU A 97 9.33 7.50 -1.54
C LEU A 97 10.50 7.25 -0.60
N SER A 98 11.39 6.32 -0.92
CA SER A 98 12.62 6.05 -0.17
C SER A 98 13.49 7.32 -0.07
N THR A 99 13.76 7.98 -1.21
CA THR A 99 14.53 9.24 -1.26
C THR A 99 13.85 10.35 -0.46
N THR A 100 12.52 10.47 -0.55
CA THR A 100 11.74 11.48 0.19
C THR A 100 11.97 11.33 1.69
N ILE A 101 11.91 10.10 2.19
CA ILE A 101 12.05 9.79 3.61
C ILE A 101 13.51 9.98 4.05
N ALA A 102 14.49 9.52 3.26
CA ALA A 102 15.91 9.73 3.56
C ALA A 102 16.25 11.22 3.69
N HIS A 103 15.81 12.05 2.73
CA HIS A 103 16.00 13.50 2.77
C HIS A 103 15.32 14.16 3.97
N TRP A 104 14.13 13.68 4.33
CA TRP A 104 13.42 14.15 5.51
C TRP A 104 14.19 13.84 6.79
N LEU A 105 14.67 12.62 6.95
CA LEU A 105 15.40 12.17 8.14
C LEU A 105 16.73 12.88 8.35
N VAL A 106 17.42 13.30 7.29
CA VAL A 106 18.61 14.17 7.40
C VAL A 106 18.28 15.48 8.11
N LYS A 107 17.11 16.06 7.84
CA LYS A 107 16.66 17.34 8.41
C LYS A 107 15.94 17.18 9.74
N TYR A 108 15.25 16.05 9.92
CA TYR A 108 14.44 15.72 11.09
C TYR A 108 14.81 14.34 11.63
N PRO A 109 15.99 14.16 12.25
CA PRO A 109 16.45 12.84 12.70
C PRO A 109 15.56 12.18 13.76
N SER A 110 14.75 12.97 14.47
CA SER A 110 13.80 12.49 15.48
C SER A 110 12.41 12.16 14.92
N SER A 111 12.20 12.28 13.61
CA SER A 111 10.94 11.93 12.93
C SER A 111 10.57 10.47 13.17
N ILE A 112 9.25 10.20 13.28
CA ILE A 112 8.75 8.83 13.48
C ILE A 112 9.13 7.94 12.29
N LEU A 113 9.28 8.51 11.09
CA LEU A 113 9.62 7.76 9.88
C LEU A 113 10.92 6.95 10.01
N GLY A 114 11.88 7.41 10.81
CA GLY A 114 13.15 6.70 11.02
C GLY A 114 13.00 5.37 11.75
N LYS A 115 11.90 5.19 12.49
CA LYS A 115 11.57 3.93 13.19
C LYS A 115 10.44 3.15 12.53
N HIS A 116 9.76 3.73 11.54
CA HIS A 116 8.53 3.18 10.96
C HIS A 116 8.60 3.03 9.44
N VAL A 117 9.75 3.28 8.82
CA VAL A 117 10.01 2.94 7.41
C VAL A 117 11.38 2.28 7.32
N LYS A 118 11.47 1.18 6.57
CA LYS A 118 12.75 0.52 6.29
C LYS A 118 13.45 1.23 5.12
N PRO A 119 14.67 1.77 5.32
CA PRO A 119 15.48 2.34 4.24
C PRO A 119 15.66 1.30 3.14
N SER A 120 15.59 1.72 1.88
CA SER A 120 15.74 0.81 0.75
C SER A 120 16.92 1.24 -0.10
N VAL A 121 17.62 0.26 -0.67
CA VAL A 121 18.72 0.46 -1.62
C VAL A 121 18.16 0.33 -3.03
N GLU A 122 18.48 1.29 -3.88
CA GLU A 122 18.13 1.29 -5.29
C GLU A 122 19.36 1.00 -6.14
N PHE A 123 19.19 0.21 -7.20
CA PHE A 123 20.24 -0.08 -8.16
C PHE A 123 19.65 -0.44 -9.51
N GLU A 124 20.44 -0.25 -10.57
CA GLU A 124 20.04 -0.50 -11.96
C GLU A 124 20.91 -1.59 -12.55
N VAL A 125 20.28 -2.58 -13.18
CA VAL A 125 20.96 -3.76 -13.75
C VAL A 125 20.38 -4.02 -15.12
N ASP A 126 21.22 -3.96 -16.15
CA ASP A 126 20.82 -4.27 -17.53
C ASP A 126 20.88 -5.78 -17.81
N TYR A 127 21.92 -6.47 -17.32
CA TYR A 127 22.14 -7.91 -17.46
C TYR A 127 22.73 -8.49 -16.16
N ALA A 128 22.49 -9.78 -15.91
CA ALA A 128 22.95 -10.43 -14.68
C ALA A 128 24.48 -10.35 -14.47
N GLU A 129 25.26 -10.38 -15.55
CA GLU A 129 26.73 -10.29 -15.52
C GLU A 129 27.27 -8.96 -14.97
N PHE A 130 26.49 -7.88 -14.99
CA PHE A 130 26.88 -6.56 -14.48
C PHE A 130 26.31 -6.25 -13.09
N LEU A 131 25.80 -7.27 -12.38
CA LEU A 131 25.23 -7.07 -11.05
C LEU A 131 26.27 -6.57 -10.04
N ASP A 132 27.52 -7.02 -10.14
CA ASP A 132 28.61 -6.59 -9.26
C ASP A 132 28.92 -5.08 -9.40
N ASP A 133 28.96 -4.58 -10.64
CA ASP A 133 29.11 -3.17 -10.98
C ASP A 133 27.93 -2.34 -10.44
N ALA A 134 26.70 -2.84 -10.59
CA ALA A 134 25.50 -2.17 -10.07
C ALA A 134 25.47 -2.09 -8.54
N LEU A 135 26.03 -3.08 -7.86
CA LEU A 135 26.08 -3.15 -6.39
C LEU A 135 27.27 -2.40 -5.78
N VAL A 136 28.11 -1.72 -6.58
CA VAL A 136 29.23 -0.92 -6.06
C VAL A 136 28.74 0.13 -5.06
N GLU A 137 27.62 0.79 -5.34
CA GLU A 137 27.06 1.85 -4.49
C GLU A 137 26.06 1.34 -3.44
N ALA A 138 25.76 0.04 -3.43
CA ALA A 138 24.85 -0.62 -2.49
C ALA A 138 25.53 -0.97 -1.16
N TRP A 139 26.12 0.03 -0.50
CA TRP A 139 26.91 -0.15 0.73
C TRP A 139 26.14 -0.83 1.86
N GLU A 140 24.87 -0.51 2.03
CA GLU A 140 24.02 -1.09 3.08
C GLU A 140 23.81 -2.60 2.89
N LEU A 141 23.72 -3.08 1.64
CA LEU A 141 23.61 -4.52 1.34
C LEU A 141 24.91 -5.23 1.72
N LYS A 142 26.05 -4.70 1.27
CA LYS A 142 27.37 -5.26 1.55
C LYS A 142 27.66 -5.32 3.04
N GLU A 143 27.32 -4.26 3.78
CA GLU A 143 27.47 -4.24 5.23
C GLU A 143 26.57 -5.27 5.93
N SER A 144 25.33 -5.41 5.45
CA SER A 144 24.37 -6.40 5.97
C SER A 144 24.87 -7.83 5.79
N TRP A 145 25.37 -8.18 4.59
CA TRP A 145 25.95 -9.49 4.32
C TRP A 145 27.18 -9.75 5.18
N ALA A 146 28.09 -8.78 5.29
CA ALA A 146 29.29 -8.89 6.12
C ALA A 146 28.97 -9.12 7.61
N ARG A 147 27.87 -8.54 8.15
CA ARG A 147 27.40 -8.84 9.52
C ARG A 147 26.87 -10.27 9.64
N GLY A 148 26.17 -10.76 8.63
CA GLY A 148 25.60 -12.12 8.60
C GLY A 148 26.65 -13.23 8.54
N GLU A 149 27.83 -12.96 7.96
CA GLU A 149 28.94 -13.90 7.84
C GLU A 149 29.82 -14.00 9.10
N GLN A 150 29.68 -13.05 10.03
CA GLN A 150 30.44 -13.06 11.28
C GLN A 150 30.03 -14.25 12.17
N GLU A 151 30.98 -14.77 12.96
CA GLU A 151 30.71 -15.87 13.90
C GLU A 151 29.66 -15.44 14.94
N GLY A 152 28.49 -16.10 14.92
CA GLY A 152 27.34 -15.73 15.75
C GLY A 152 26.49 -14.58 15.20
N GLY A 153 26.79 -14.08 13.99
CA GLY A 153 26.00 -13.09 13.27
C GLY A 153 24.62 -13.63 12.91
N GLN A 154 23.60 -12.78 13.00
CA GLN A 154 22.25 -13.10 12.53
C GLN A 154 22.10 -12.62 11.08
N LYS A 155 21.66 -13.52 10.20
CA LYS A 155 21.34 -13.16 8.81
C LYS A 155 20.20 -12.15 8.78
N GLU A 156 20.45 -11.01 8.17
CA GLU A 156 19.42 -10.03 7.83
C GLU A 156 18.81 -10.40 6.48
N TRP A 157 17.49 -10.42 6.41
CA TRP A 157 16.76 -10.75 5.18
C TRP A 157 16.35 -9.49 4.45
N TRP A 158 16.42 -9.56 3.12
CA TRP A 158 16.06 -8.50 2.20
C TRP A 158 15.00 -9.00 1.22
N ILE A 159 14.17 -8.08 0.74
CA ILE A 159 13.17 -8.33 -0.30
C ILE A 159 13.53 -7.51 -1.53
N LEU A 160 13.82 -8.21 -2.63
CA LEU A 160 14.05 -7.63 -3.95
C LEU A 160 12.70 -7.33 -4.59
N LYS A 161 12.53 -6.10 -5.09
CA LYS A 161 11.32 -5.65 -5.77
C LYS A 161 11.70 -4.99 -7.10
N PRO A 162 11.29 -5.56 -8.25
CA PRO A 162 11.46 -4.87 -9.52
C PRO A 162 10.60 -3.61 -9.60
N GLY A 163 11.16 -2.54 -10.16
CA GLY A 163 10.52 -1.22 -10.22
C GLY A 163 9.31 -1.15 -11.15
N MET A 164 9.18 -2.10 -12.08
CA MET A 164 8.11 -2.18 -13.09
C MET A 164 7.50 -3.59 -13.21
N SER A 165 7.37 -4.32 -12.10
CA SER A 165 6.68 -5.62 -12.12
C SER A 165 5.15 -5.47 -12.02
N GLU A 166 4.40 -6.20 -12.84
CA GLU A 166 2.97 -6.39 -12.62
C GLU A 166 2.69 -7.36 -11.47
N ARG A 167 1.71 -7.02 -10.62
CA ARG A 167 1.10 -7.92 -9.62
C ARG A 167 2.07 -8.60 -8.63
N GLY A 168 3.30 -8.10 -8.48
CA GLY A 168 4.31 -8.68 -7.59
C GLY A 168 5.12 -9.82 -8.18
N GLN A 169 5.10 -9.98 -9.51
CA GLN A 169 6.05 -10.85 -10.22
C GLN A 169 7.49 -10.39 -9.96
N GLY A 170 8.43 -11.33 -9.85
CA GLY A 170 9.86 -11.03 -9.63
C GLY A 170 10.22 -10.57 -8.23
N ILE A 171 9.26 -10.55 -7.29
CA ILE A 171 9.61 -10.35 -5.88
C ILE A 171 10.28 -11.61 -5.34
N ARG A 172 11.46 -11.43 -4.74
CA ARG A 172 12.28 -12.51 -4.18
C ARG A 172 12.84 -12.10 -2.81
N LEU A 173 13.11 -13.08 -1.96
CA LEU A 173 13.82 -12.90 -0.70
C LEU A 173 15.26 -13.38 -0.84
N PHE A 174 16.19 -12.67 -0.22
CA PHE A 174 17.60 -13.04 -0.17
C PHE A 174 18.24 -12.54 1.13
N SER A 175 19.35 -13.14 1.51
CA SER A 175 20.12 -12.86 2.72
C SER A 175 21.62 -12.81 2.48
N THR A 176 22.09 -13.26 1.31
CA THR A 176 23.49 -13.21 0.89
C THR A 176 23.63 -12.66 -0.53
N GLU A 177 24.86 -12.29 -0.89
CA GLU A 177 25.19 -11.87 -2.26
C GLU A 177 24.95 -13.00 -3.27
N GLN A 178 25.31 -14.24 -2.91
CA GLN A 178 25.17 -15.40 -3.79
C GLN A 178 23.69 -15.68 -4.10
N GLU A 179 22.81 -15.60 -3.09
CA GLU A 179 21.37 -15.75 -3.30
C GLU A 179 20.82 -14.65 -4.23
N LEU A 180 21.39 -13.44 -4.20
CA LEU A 180 21.00 -12.36 -5.11
C LEU A 180 21.49 -12.61 -6.55
N VAL A 181 22.73 -13.06 -6.72
CA VAL A 181 23.29 -13.45 -8.02
C VAL A 181 22.45 -14.56 -8.66
N GLU A 182 22.14 -15.61 -7.91
CA GLU A 182 21.30 -16.73 -8.37
C GLU A 182 19.90 -16.27 -8.83
N ILE A 183 19.31 -15.26 -8.19
CA ILE A 183 18.03 -14.67 -8.62
C ILE A 183 18.16 -14.01 -10.01
N PHE A 184 19.25 -13.29 -10.27
CA PHE A 184 19.46 -12.61 -11.54
C PHE A 184 19.85 -13.58 -12.66
N GLU A 185 20.63 -14.61 -12.36
CA GLU A 185 20.95 -15.70 -13.29
C GLU A 185 19.69 -16.52 -13.66
N GLU A 186 18.75 -16.72 -12.73
CA GLU A 186 17.44 -17.37 -13.02
C GLU A 186 16.62 -16.57 -14.05
N TRP A 187 16.72 -15.23 -14.01
CA TRP A 187 15.99 -14.34 -14.92
C TRP A 187 16.68 -14.13 -16.28
N ASP A 188 17.95 -14.49 -16.38
CA ASP A 188 18.78 -14.33 -17.57
C ASP A 188 19.57 -15.63 -17.82
N PRO A 189 18.88 -16.74 -18.11
CA PRO A 189 19.57 -18.01 -18.36
C PRO A 189 20.48 -17.83 -19.58
N GLU A 190 21.73 -18.29 -19.47
CA GLU A 190 22.65 -18.31 -20.61
C GLU A 190 21.93 -18.98 -21.79
N SER A 191 21.63 -18.22 -22.85
CA SER A 191 21.13 -18.81 -24.08
C SER A 191 22.17 -19.82 -24.52
N SER A 192 21.82 -21.11 -24.49
CA SER A 192 22.72 -22.13 -25.00
C SER A 192 23.02 -21.80 -26.46
N ASP A 193 24.25 -21.35 -26.72
CA ASP A 193 24.83 -21.05 -28.04
C ASP A 193 25.00 -22.33 -28.90
N ASP A 194 24.11 -23.31 -28.75
CA ASP A 194 24.12 -24.63 -29.38
C ASP A 194 22.75 -24.98 -30.04
N GLU A 195 22.07 -24.01 -30.63
CA GLU A 195 21.15 -24.31 -31.74
C GLU A 195 21.68 -23.65 -33.03
N GLU A 196 22.35 -24.50 -33.80
CA GLU A 196 22.89 -24.25 -35.12
C GLU A 196 21.86 -23.58 -36.04
N GLU A 197 22.34 -22.71 -36.92
CA GLU A 197 21.62 -22.19 -38.08
C GLU A 197 20.92 -23.32 -38.87
N GLU A 198 19.60 -23.47 -38.76
CA GLU A 198 18.78 -24.05 -39.82
C GLU A 198 17.64 -23.10 -40.22
N ASP A 199 17.92 -22.32 -41.28
CA ASP A 199 16.91 -21.69 -42.13
C ASP A 199 15.87 -22.72 -42.61
N ALA A 200 14.59 -22.58 -42.22
CA ALA A 200 13.44 -22.74 -43.14
C ALA A 200 12.08 -22.45 -42.48
N ARG A 201 11.49 -21.34 -42.89
CA ARG A 201 10.04 -21.09 -43.04
C ARG A 201 9.12 -22.29 -42.71
N SER A 202 8.40 -22.20 -41.59
CA SER A 202 7.07 -22.80 -41.47
C SER A 202 6.14 -21.86 -40.72
N ASP A 203 5.16 -21.32 -41.44
CA ASP A 203 3.94 -20.75 -40.85
C ASP A 203 3.21 -21.88 -40.11
N HIS A 204 3.40 -21.99 -38.80
CA HIS A 204 2.49 -22.71 -37.93
C HIS A 204 2.17 -21.90 -36.68
N ASP A 205 0.90 -21.50 -36.64
CA ASP A 205 0.16 -20.89 -35.55
C ASP A 205 0.06 -21.92 -34.41
N ASP A 206 1.09 -22.00 -33.58
CA ASP A 206 1.04 -22.72 -32.32
C ASP A 206 0.87 -21.72 -31.18
N ASN A 207 -0.36 -21.70 -30.65
CA ASN A 207 -0.69 -21.23 -29.31
C ASN A 207 0.05 -22.11 -28.28
N GLN A 208 1.34 -21.88 -28.08
CA GLN A 208 2.02 -22.29 -26.86
C GLN A 208 1.96 -21.10 -25.91
N ASP A 209 1.30 -21.32 -24.78
CA ASP A 209 1.32 -20.44 -23.61
C ASP A 209 2.79 -20.15 -23.27
N ASP A 210 3.27 -18.96 -23.66
CA ASP A 210 4.56 -18.43 -23.21
C ASP A 210 4.55 -18.40 -21.68
N GLU A 211 5.26 -19.34 -21.07
CA GLU A 211 5.75 -19.23 -19.71
C GLU A 211 6.63 -17.99 -19.67
N LYS A 212 6.02 -16.81 -19.42
CA LYS A 212 6.67 -15.50 -19.36
C LYS A 212 7.76 -15.51 -18.27
N GLY A 213 8.94 -15.98 -18.63
CA GLY A 213 10.17 -15.77 -17.88
C GLY A 213 10.35 -14.29 -17.64
N ILE A 214 10.72 -13.93 -16.42
CA ILE A 214 11.06 -12.56 -16.08
C ILE A 214 12.42 -12.28 -16.69
N ILE A 215 12.51 -11.28 -17.58
CA ILE A 215 13.78 -10.91 -18.21
C ILE A 215 14.32 -9.65 -17.53
N THR A 216 15.56 -9.73 -17.03
CA THR A 216 16.31 -8.65 -16.35
C THR A 216 16.29 -7.34 -17.16
N SER A 217 16.60 -7.41 -18.44
CA SER A 217 16.67 -6.25 -19.35
C SER A 217 15.34 -5.48 -19.50
N GLN A 218 14.21 -6.11 -19.18
CA GLN A 218 12.89 -5.46 -19.15
C GLN A 218 12.62 -4.75 -17.81
N LEU A 219 13.29 -5.18 -16.73
CA LEU A 219 13.10 -4.71 -15.36
C LEU A 219 14.32 -3.92 -14.87
N ARG A 220 14.79 -2.92 -15.62
CA ARG A 220 16.08 -2.23 -15.36
C ARG A 220 16.31 -1.64 -13.97
N HIS A 221 15.25 -1.30 -13.24
CA HIS A 221 15.35 -0.66 -11.93
C HIS A 221 14.90 -1.62 -10.83
N PHE A 222 15.74 -1.83 -9.82
CA PHE A 222 15.44 -2.69 -8.68
C PHE A 222 15.55 -1.93 -7.37
N ILE A 223 14.77 -2.39 -6.39
CA ILE A 223 14.85 -1.91 -5.02
C ILE A 223 15.00 -3.12 -4.10
N ALA A 224 16.06 -3.12 -3.31
CA ALA A 224 16.21 -4.02 -2.17
C ALA A 224 15.81 -3.30 -0.88
N GLN A 225 14.86 -3.88 -0.16
CA GLN A 225 14.39 -3.35 1.11
C GLN A 225 14.62 -4.38 2.21
N PRO A 226 15.03 -4.00 3.43
CA PRO A 226 15.06 -4.91 4.57
C PRO A 226 13.70 -5.55 4.77
N TYR A 227 13.68 -6.88 4.77
CA TYR A 227 12.47 -7.66 4.95
C TYR A 227 12.06 -7.63 6.42
N ILE A 228 10.80 -7.27 6.69
CA ILE A 228 10.28 -7.20 8.06
C ILE A 228 10.08 -8.61 8.59
N HIS A 229 11.03 -9.03 9.42
CA HIS A 229 11.05 -10.34 10.05
C HIS A 229 11.50 -10.21 11.52
N PRO A 230 10.75 -10.79 12.48
CA PRO A 230 9.44 -11.42 12.30
C PRO A 230 8.28 -10.41 12.16
N PRO A 231 7.27 -10.67 11.29
CA PRO A 231 6.02 -9.92 11.30
C PRO A 231 5.08 -10.42 12.42
N LEU A 232 4.08 -9.62 12.78
CA LEU A 232 2.95 -10.05 13.58
C LEU A 232 2.11 -11.04 12.76
N LEU A 233 1.88 -12.23 13.29
CA LEU A 233 1.07 -13.27 12.68
C LEU A 233 -0.26 -13.43 13.40
N LEU A 234 -1.32 -13.56 12.62
CA LEU A 234 -2.69 -13.76 13.10
C LEU A 234 -3.41 -14.79 12.23
N SER A 235 -4.52 -15.29 12.76
CA SER A 235 -5.43 -16.18 12.02
C SER A 235 -6.27 -15.35 11.05
N PRO A 236 -6.45 -15.80 9.80
CA PRO A 236 -7.27 -15.07 8.84
C PRO A 236 -8.76 -15.08 9.24
N PRO A 237 -9.57 -14.14 8.73
CA PRO A 237 -11.01 -14.07 9.01
C PRO A 237 -11.79 -15.34 8.68
N SER A 238 -11.32 -16.12 7.68
CA SER A 238 -11.94 -17.39 7.31
C SER A 238 -11.76 -18.52 8.32
N SER A 239 -10.74 -18.44 9.19
CA SER A 239 -10.44 -19.44 10.21
C SER A 239 -10.10 -18.78 11.56
N PRO A 240 -11.09 -18.09 12.18
CA PRO A 240 -10.84 -17.25 13.35
C PRO A 240 -10.57 -18.05 14.64
N SER A 241 -10.91 -19.35 14.66
CA SER A 241 -10.80 -20.21 15.84
C SER A 241 -9.45 -20.93 15.98
N SER A 242 -8.57 -20.85 14.97
CA SER A 242 -7.25 -21.46 15.06
C SER A 242 -6.28 -20.52 15.73
N SER A 243 -5.91 -20.79 16.98
CA SER A 243 -4.83 -20.09 17.69
C SER A 243 -3.50 -20.86 17.62
N SER A 244 -3.43 -21.93 16.82
CA SER A 244 -2.21 -22.71 16.66
C SER A 244 -1.14 -21.85 15.96
N PRO A 245 0.06 -21.70 16.56
CA PRO A 245 1.15 -20.92 15.96
C PRO A 245 1.52 -21.36 14.53
N SER A 246 1.33 -22.65 14.20
CA SER A 246 1.63 -23.21 12.89
C SER A 246 0.66 -22.80 11.77
N GLU A 247 -0.50 -22.25 12.11
CA GLU A 247 -1.53 -21.85 11.14
C GLU A 247 -1.62 -20.32 10.96
N LEU A 248 -0.88 -19.56 11.79
CA LEU A 248 -0.89 -18.11 11.74
C LEU A 248 -0.25 -17.61 10.44
N ARG A 249 -0.84 -16.55 9.89
CA ARG A 249 -0.49 -16.01 8.58
C ARG A 249 0.01 -14.58 8.72
N LYS A 250 0.92 -14.21 7.82
CA LYS A 250 1.33 -12.82 7.63
C LYS A 250 0.16 -12.04 7.03
N PHE A 251 0.02 -10.77 7.42
CA PHE A 251 -0.94 -9.86 6.81
C PHE A 251 -0.33 -8.47 6.66
N HIS A 252 -0.87 -7.68 5.73
CA HIS A 252 -0.65 -6.23 5.71
C HIS A 252 -1.97 -5.50 5.94
N ILE A 253 -1.89 -4.26 6.41
CA ILE A 253 -3.02 -3.37 6.60
C ILE A 253 -3.10 -2.44 5.39
N ARG A 254 -4.23 -2.44 4.69
CA ARG A 254 -4.56 -1.40 3.70
C ARG A 254 -5.44 -0.37 4.38
N THR A 255 -4.97 0.87 4.41
CA THR A 255 -5.75 2.03 4.84
C THR A 255 -5.98 2.97 3.66
N TYR A 256 -7.16 3.59 3.63
CA TYR A 256 -7.47 4.59 2.61
C TYR A 256 -7.31 5.98 3.22
N ILE A 257 -6.62 6.86 2.50
CA ILE A 257 -6.45 8.25 2.92
C ILE A 257 -6.96 9.16 1.82
N LEU A 258 -7.58 10.27 2.23
CA LEU A 258 -7.98 11.36 1.36
C LEU A 258 -7.04 12.53 1.59
N ALA A 259 -6.30 12.90 0.55
CA ALA A 259 -5.62 14.18 0.48
C ALA A 259 -6.53 15.17 -0.26
N THR A 260 -6.70 16.38 0.27
CA THR A 260 -7.54 17.41 -0.35
C THR A 260 -6.89 18.79 -0.23
N GLY A 261 -6.98 19.57 -1.31
CA GLY A 261 -6.39 20.89 -1.40
C GLY A 261 -4.86 20.89 -1.26
N ALA A 262 -4.31 21.92 -0.59
CA ALA A 262 -2.87 22.14 -0.44
C ALA A 262 -2.45 22.55 0.99
N LEU A 263 -2.47 21.69 2.01
CA LEU A 263 -2.69 20.23 1.97
C LEU A 263 -3.36 19.78 3.27
N LYS A 264 -4.51 19.10 3.15
CA LYS A 264 -5.18 18.41 4.26
C LYS A 264 -5.17 16.91 4.01
N ILE A 265 -4.88 16.12 5.04
CA ILE A 265 -4.89 14.66 4.98
C ILE A 265 -5.88 14.10 5.99
N TYR A 266 -6.76 13.24 5.50
CA TYR A 266 -7.72 12.50 6.30
C TYR A 266 -7.48 11.00 6.13
N ILE A 267 -7.45 10.26 7.22
CA ILE A 267 -7.40 8.80 7.21
C ILE A 267 -8.82 8.27 7.39
N TYR A 268 -9.22 7.35 6.52
CA TYR A 268 -10.46 6.62 6.67
C TYR A 268 -10.27 5.48 7.67
N ARG A 269 -10.96 5.58 8.81
CA ARG A 269 -10.79 4.69 9.97
C ARG A 269 -11.07 3.23 9.63
N PRO A 270 -12.12 2.85 8.88
CA PRO A 270 -12.30 1.47 8.43
C PRO A 270 -11.14 1.02 7.50
N MET A 271 -10.29 0.13 8.03
CA MET A 271 -9.11 -0.42 7.35
C MET A 271 -9.28 -1.91 7.08
N LEU A 272 -8.54 -2.42 6.11
CA LEU A 272 -8.52 -3.82 5.73
C LEU A 272 -7.27 -4.51 6.26
N ALA A 273 -7.39 -5.78 6.60
CA ALA A 273 -6.27 -6.69 6.82
C ALA A 273 -6.27 -7.73 5.70
N LEU A 274 -5.17 -7.81 4.96
CA LEU A 274 -4.98 -8.68 3.81
C LEU A 274 -3.93 -9.74 4.15
N PHE A 275 -4.36 -10.99 4.26
CA PHE A 275 -3.56 -12.12 4.68
C PHE A 275 -2.88 -12.83 3.51
N ALA A 276 -1.72 -13.43 3.79
CA ALA A 276 -1.02 -14.32 2.88
C ALA A 276 -1.84 -15.59 2.63
N ALA A 277 -1.59 -16.24 1.49
CA ALA A 277 -2.35 -17.43 1.10
C ALA A 277 -2.01 -18.66 1.98
N ARG A 278 -0.78 -18.73 2.49
CA ARG A 278 -0.27 -19.85 3.29
C ARG A 278 0.17 -19.39 4.70
N PRO A 279 0.18 -20.30 5.70
CA PRO A 279 0.81 -20.06 6.99
C PRO A 279 2.24 -19.55 6.85
N TYR A 280 2.65 -18.66 7.75
CA TYR A 280 3.96 -18.03 7.66
C TYR A 280 5.08 -19.02 7.99
N THR A 281 6.14 -18.99 7.20
CA THR A 281 7.36 -19.75 7.42
C THR A 281 8.53 -18.79 7.62
N SER A 282 9.51 -19.15 8.46
CA SER A 282 10.73 -18.36 8.54
C SER A 282 11.45 -18.38 7.20
N PRO A 283 12.01 -17.26 6.71
CA PRO A 283 12.81 -17.30 5.50
C PRO A 283 13.97 -18.32 5.61
N SER A 284 14.61 -18.41 6.79
CA SER A 284 15.70 -19.35 7.06
C SER A 284 15.30 -20.83 7.06
N SER A 285 14.01 -21.17 7.20
CA SER A 285 13.57 -22.57 7.14
C SER A 285 13.40 -23.06 5.70
N SER A 286 13.19 -22.15 4.76
CA SER A 286 12.88 -22.46 3.36
C SER A 286 14.14 -22.63 2.49
N SER A 287 15.30 -22.16 2.98
CA SER A 287 16.60 -22.27 2.29
C SER A 287 17.24 -23.66 2.37
N SER A 288 16.62 -24.61 3.08
CA SER A 288 17.24 -25.92 3.38
C SER A 288 17.07 -26.97 2.28
N SER A 289 16.20 -26.78 1.28
CA SER A 289 15.80 -27.88 0.38
C SER A 289 16.01 -27.68 -1.13
N THR A 290 16.23 -26.48 -1.65
CA THR A 290 16.64 -26.25 -3.06
C THR A 290 17.18 -24.81 -3.13
N SER A 291 18.21 -24.54 -3.93
CA SER A 291 18.97 -23.28 -4.01
C SER A 291 18.19 -22.05 -4.51
N THR A 292 16.86 -22.09 -4.59
CA THR A 292 16.04 -20.94 -4.97
C THR A 292 14.76 -20.90 -4.14
N PHE A 293 14.39 -19.70 -3.67
CA PHE A 293 13.08 -19.48 -3.04
C PHE A 293 12.00 -19.72 -4.09
N SER A 294 11.37 -20.90 -4.05
CA SER A 294 10.32 -21.24 -5.00
C SER A 294 9.17 -20.23 -4.95
N THR A 295 8.52 -20.01 -6.10
CA THR A 295 7.32 -19.17 -6.21
C THR A 295 6.23 -19.58 -5.21
N GLU A 296 6.17 -20.87 -4.87
CA GLU A 296 5.28 -21.39 -3.82
C GLU A 296 5.66 -20.95 -2.40
N ALA A 297 6.95 -20.91 -2.07
CA ALA A 297 7.42 -20.42 -0.78
C ALA A 297 7.06 -18.94 -0.61
N MET A 298 7.07 -18.15 -1.68
CA MET A 298 6.65 -16.74 -1.64
C MET A 298 5.18 -16.54 -1.24
N GLN A 299 4.31 -17.56 -1.36
CA GLN A 299 2.89 -17.46 -0.99
C GLN A 299 2.65 -17.29 0.52
N SER A 300 3.63 -17.63 1.39
CA SER A 300 3.57 -17.36 2.83
C SER A 300 4.10 -15.95 3.18
N HIS A 301 4.87 -15.34 2.28
CA HIS A 301 5.56 -14.07 2.47
C HIS A 301 4.89 -12.89 1.77
N LEU A 302 4.12 -13.15 0.71
CA LEU A 302 3.37 -12.13 -0.04
C LEU A 302 1.90 -12.17 0.32
N THR A 303 1.35 -10.98 0.60
CA THR A 303 -0.03 -10.76 1.03
C THR A 303 -0.88 -10.13 -0.07
N ASN A 304 -0.31 -9.95 -1.27
CA ASN A 304 -1.02 -9.44 -2.44
C ASN A 304 -2.08 -10.43 -2.89
N THR A 305 -3.34 -10.01 -2.84
CA THR A 305 -4.50 -10.86 -3.19
C THR A 305 -4.63 -11.13 -4.69
N CYS A 306 -3.99 -10.32 -5.54
CA CYS A 306 -3.93 -10.56 -7.00
C CYS A 306 -3.17 -11.84 -7.38
N LEU A 307 -2.28 -12.32 -6.50
CA LEU A 307 -1.51 -13.55 -6.69
C LEU A 307 -2.23 -14.79 -6.13
N GLN A 308 -3.40 -14.61 -5.51
CA GLN A 308 -4.14 -15.68 -4.86
C GLN A 308 -5.31 -16.13 -5.74
N ASP A 309 -5.52 -17.44 -5.84
CA ASP A 309 -6.69 -17.99 -6.52
C ASP A 309 -7.99 -17.44 -5.91
N ALA A 310 -9.04 -17.29 -6.73
CA ALA A 310 -10.30 -16.67 -6.32
C ALA A 310 -10.91 -17.28 -5.04
N ARG A 311 -10.76 -18.60 -4.84
CA ARG A 311 -11.23 -19.30 -3.62
C ARG A 311 -10.41 -18.97 -2.37
N THR A 312 -9.12 -18.70 -2.53
CA THR A 312 -8.22 -18.33 -1.43
C THR A 312 -8.37 -16.86 -1.06
N ARG A 313 -8.79 -16.03 -2.04
CA ARG A 313 -9.09 -14.61 -1.86
C ARG A 313 -10.31 -14.38 -0.96
N ASP A 314 -11.39 -15.14 -1.18
CA ASP A 314 -12.61 -15.13 -0.34
C ASP A 314 -12.32 -15.77 1.02
N GLY A 315 -11.74 -14.98 1.92
CA GLY A 315 -11.36 -15.42 3.27
C GLY A 315 -10.02 -14.87 3.76
N SER A 316 -9.21 -14.33 2.85
CA SER A 316 -7.91 -13.72 3.17
C SER A 316 -8.00 -12.20 3.37
N VAL A 317 -9.15 -11.58 3.14
CA VAL A 317 -9.39 -10.15 3.40
C VAL A 317 -10.45 -9.99 4.47
N GLY A 318 -10.20 -9.12 5.44
CA GLY A 318 -11.20 -8.77 6.45
C GLY A 318 -10.99 -7.36 7.00
N LEU A 319 -11.89 -6.93 7.88
CA LEU A 319 -11.76 -5.65 8.57
C LEU A 319 -10.68 -5.73 9.64
N PHE A 320 -9.73 -4.81 9.62
CA PHE A 320 -8.69 -4.70 10.66
C PHE A 320 -9.30 -4.61 12.07
N TRP A 321 -10.36 -3.84 12.22
CA TRP A 321 -11.02 -3.67 13.52
C TRP A 321 -11.71 -4.93 14.03
N SER A 322 -12.03 -5.88 13.13
CA SER A 322 -12.60 -7.19 13.47
C SER A 322 -11.55 -8.24 13.83
N LEU A 323 -10.25 -7.92 13.74
CA LEU A 323 -9.18 -8.81 14.19
C LEU A 323 -9.26 -9.06 15.71
N PRO A 324 -8.70 -10.19 16.21
CA PRO A 324 -8.70 -10.53 17.63
C PRO A 324 -8.19 -9.39 18.53
N SER A 325 -8.82 -9.23 19.70
CA SER A 325 -8.41 -8.22 20.69
C SER A 325 -7.09 -8.58 21.39
N THR A 326 -6.81 -9.87 21.50
CA THR A 326 -5.56 -10.41 22.07
C THR A 326 -4.71 -11.02 20.96
N ILE A 327 -3.40 -10.98 21.14
CA ILE A 327 -2.45 -11.56 20.18
C ILE A 327 -2.07 -12.96 20.66
N PRO A 328 -2.25 -14.03 19.85
CA PRO A 328 -1.81 -15.37 20.21
C PRO A 328 -0.29 -15.46 20.26
N SER A 329 0.24 -16.44 21.00
CA SER A 329 1.67 -16.71 21.01
C SER A 329 2.22 -16.90 19.60
N GLN A 330 3.32 -16.22 19.32
CA GLN A 330 3.99 -16.29 18.03
C GLN A 330 4.89 -17.53 17.95
N PRO A 331 5.19 -18.06 16.74
CA PRO A 331 6.05 -19.22 16.57
C PRO A 331 7.41 -19.07 17.25
N SER A 332 7.93 -20.16 17.83
CA SER A 332 9.21 -20.18 18.56
C SER A 332 10.41 -19.78 17.70
N SER A 333 10.32 -19.92 16.37
CA SER A 333 11.31 -19.43 15.40
C SER A 333 11.52 -17.91 15.44
N PHE A 334 10.67 -17.16 16.15
CA PHE A 334 10.81 -15.71 16.34
C PHE A 334 11.56 -15.34 17.62
N SER A 335 11.91 -16.32 18.47
CA SER A 335 12.72 -16.07 19.66
C SER A 335 14.21 -16.21 19.32
N SER A 336 14.85 -15.11 18.97
CA SER A 336 16.29 -15.02 18.71
C SER A 336 17.17 -15.10 19.98
N SER A 337 16.65 -15.60 21.10
CA SER A 337 17.43 -15.87 22.31
C SER A 337 17.77 -17.36 22.37
N SER A 338 19.02 -17.69 22.07
CA SER A 338 19.64 -18.96 22.44
C SER A 338 19.72 -19.07 23.97
N SER A 339 18.65 -19.53 24.59
CA SER A 339 18.70 -20.10 25.93
C SER A 339 18.64 -21.62 25.78
N THR A 340 19.82 -22.25 25.80
CA THR A 340 19.96 -23.70 25.92
C THR A 340 19.44 -24.13 27.28
N THR A 341 18.15 -24.43 27.38
CA THR A 341 17.59 -25.22 28.48
C THR A 341 17.28 -26.61 27.94
N THR A 342 18.16 -27.56 28.25
CA THR A 342 17.89 -28.99 28.15
C THR A 342 16.76 -29.33 29.13
N GLY A 343 15.52 -29.27 28.66
CA GLY A 343 14.35 -29.79 29.34
C GLY A 343 13.88 -31.05 28.62
N THR A 344 13.90 -32.18 29.31
CA THR A 344 13.28 -33.44 28.89
C THR A 344 11.79 -33.21 28.59
N GLU A 345 11.41 -33.33 27.32
CA GLU A 345 10.01 -33.30 26.87
C GLU A 345 9.24 -34.47 27.49
N SER A 346 8.13 -34.14 28.16
CA SER A 346 7.13 -35.10 28.65
C SER A 346 5.91 -35.03 27.72
N PRO A 347 5.22 -36.13 27.36
CA PRO A 347 4.27 -36.15 26.23
C PRO A 347 2.85 -35.63 26.53
N ASP A 348 2.62 -34.91 27.65
CA ASP A 348 1.28 -34.55 28.11
C ASP A 348 1.17 -33.04 28.40
N GLU A 349 1.30 -32.19 27.39
CA GLU A 349 0.96 -30.76 27.51
C GLU A 349 -0.39 -30.49 26.84
N LYS A 350 -1.42 -30.34 27.66
CA LYS A 350 -2.75 -29.88 27.23
C LYS A 350 -2.60 -28.47 26.66
N ASP A 351 -2.99 -28.34 25.40
CA ASP A 351 -3.20 -27.15 24.58
C ASP A 351 -3.72 -25.95 25.40
N THR A 352 -2.82 -25.24 26.07
CA THR A 352 -3.13 -24.05 26.86
C THR A 352 -2.73 -22.88 25.99
N THR A 353 -3.68 -22.28 25.28
CA THR A 353 -3.41 -21.12 24.42
C THR A 353 -2.80 -19.99 25.26
N THR A 354 -1.51 -19.75 25.06
CA THR A 354 -0.77 -18.64 25.65
C THR A 354 -0.91 -17.41 24.74
N TYR A 355 -1.13 -16.24 25.34
CA TYR A 355 -1.24 -14.96 24.64
C TYR A 355 -0.01 -14.09 24.89
N VAL A 356 0.26 -13.17 23.98
CA VAL A 356 1.34 -12.19 24.12
C VAL A 356 0.83 -10.98 24.89
N ASP A 357 1.52 -10.63 25.97
CA ASP A 357 1.31 -9.38 26.68
C ASP A 357 1.99 -8.24 25.90
N VAL A 358 1.16 -7.39 25.29
CA VAL A 358 1.60 -6.19 24.58
C VAL A 358 1.55 -5.00 25.53
N ASN A 359 2.63 -4.24 25.59
CA ASN A 359 2.67 -2.99 26.33
C ASN A 359 1.76 -1.95 25.64
N VAL A 360 0.55 -1.85 26.17
CA VAL A 360 -0.45 -0.87 25.75
C VAL A 360 -0.65 0.19 26.82
N LYS A 361 -0.90 1.43 26.41
CA LYS A 361 -1.31 2.48 27.37
C LYS A 361 -2.62 2.07 28.04
N GLU A 362 -2.80 2.47 29.29
CA GLU A 362 -4.01 2.14 30.05
C GLU A 362 -5.28 2.57 29.29
N GLY A 363 -6.19 1.62 29.05
CA GLY A 363 -7.43 1.85 28.32
C GLY A 363 -7.35 1.73 26.79
N GLU A 364 -6.16 1.52 26.22
CA GLU A 364 -5.97 1.33 24.77
C GLU A 364 -5.84 -0.16 24.40
N THR A 365 -6.08 -0.47 23.11
CA THR A 365 -5.81 -1.80 22.55
C THR A 365 -4.60 -1.73 21.61
N TRP A 366 -3.96 -2.86 21.33
CA TRP A 366 -2.86 -2.91 20.35
C TRP A 366 -3.30 -2.39 18.96
N LYS A 367 -4.58 -2.59 18.60
CA LYS A 367 -5.17 -2.08 17.36
C LYS A 367 -5.24 -0.55 17.33
N GLU A 368 -5.55 0.06 18.47
CA GLU A 368 -5.60 1.52 18.61
C GLU A 368 -4.18 2.11 18.54
N GLN A 369 -3.19 1.46 19.16
CA GLN A 369 -1.78 1.88 19.00
C GLN A 369 -1.30 1.81 17.55
N VAL A 370 -1.61 0.73 16.83
CA VAL A 370 -1.31 0.61 15.40
C VAL A 370 -1.98 1.73 14.61
N PHE A 371 -3.25 2.04 14.88
CA PHE A 371 -3.94 3.15 14.22
C PHE A 371 -3.30 4.51 14.52
N GLN A 372 -2.91 4.77 15.77
CA GLN A 372 -2.17 5.99 16.15
C GLN A 372 -0.83 6.10 15.41
N GLN A 373 -0.09 4.99 15.28
CA GLN A 373 1.15 4.94 14.50
C GLN A 373 0.88 5.23 13.02
N ILE A 374 -0.14 4.61 12.41
CA ILE A 374 -0.57 4.88 11.02
C ILE A 374 -0.88 6.38 10.82
N CYS A 375 -1.61 7.00 11.75
CA CYS A 375 -1.91 8.43 11.72
C CYS A 375 -0.64 9.29 11.69
N ALA A 376 0.29 9.04 12.60
CA ALA A 376 1.54 9.78 12.70
C ALA A 376 2.45 9.56 11.47
N ILE A 377 2.62 8.31 11.03
CA ILE A 377 3.43 7.96 9.86
C ILE A 377 2.87 8.62 8.61
N THR A 378 1.55 8.56 8.40
CA THR A 378 0.90 9.17 7.25
C THR A 378 1.08 10.69 7.25
N ALA A 379 0.83 11.36 8.38
CA ALA A 379 1.00 12.81 8.49
C ALA A 379 2.43 13.25 8.14
N GLU A 380 3.45 12.61 8.74
CA GLU A 380 4.85 12.95 8.46
C GLU A 380 5.26 12.58 7.03
N THR A 381 4.79 11.47 6.46
CA THR A 381 5.11 11.06 5.09
C THR A 381 4.61 12.10 4.06
N PHE A 382 3.36 12.55 4.22
CA PHE A 382 2.79 13.55 3.31
C PHE A 382 3.40 14.94 3.51
N GLU A 383 3.74 15.32 4.73
CA GLU A 383 4.49 16.55 4.99
C GLU A 383 5.90 16.49 4.38
N ALA A 384 6.60 15.37 4.55
CA ALA A 384 7.92 15.14 3.98
C ALA A 384 7.91 15.26 2.45
N ALA A 385 6.91 14.67 1.79
CA ALA A 385 6.74 14.80 0.35
C ALA A 385 6.46 16.26 -0.06
N ALA A 386 5.54 16.93 0.63
CA ALA A 386 5.07 18.27 0.25
C ALA A 386 6.14 19.36 0.46
N ARG A 387 6.90 19.27 1.56
CA ARG A 387 7.93 20.25 1.94
C ARG A 387 9.33 19.86 1.49
N GLY A 388 9.68 18.57 1.59
CA GLY A 388 11.00 18.06 1.28
C GLY A 388 11.24 17.78 -0.20
N MET A 389 10.18 17.42 -0.93
CA MET A 389 10.24 16.96 -2.33
C MET A 389 9.21 17.68 -3.21
N SER A 390 9.09 19.00 -3.06
CA SER A 390 8.06 19.83 -3.70
C SER A 390 8.10 19.87 -5.24
N ILE A 391 9.20 19.43 -5.87
CA ILE A 391 9.29 19.23 -7.32
C ILE A 391 8.58 17.93 -7.75
N HIS A 392 8.45 16.98 -6.83
CA HIS A 392 7.95 15.62 -7.07
C HIS A 392 6.61 15.32 -6.40
N PHE A 393 6.16 16.18 -5.48
CA PHE A 393 4.77 16.25 -5.03
C PHE A 393 4.30 17.70 -4.96
N GLN A 394 3.27 18.01 -5.74
CA GLN A 394 2.72 19.36 -5.87
C GLN A 394 1.22 19.33 -5.60
N PRO A 395 0.81 19.45 -4.32
CA PRO A 395 -0.60 19.55 -4.01
C PRO A 395 -1.16 20.88 -4.53
N LEU A 396 -2.37 20.82 -5.08
CA LEU A 396 -3.11 21.96 -5.64
C LEU A 396 -4.40 22.20 -4.84
N PRO A 397 -4.81 23.45 -4.59
CA PRO A 397 -6.05 23.77 -3.86
C PRO A 397 -7.31 23.16 -4.47
N ASN A 398 -7.31 22.92 -5.78
CA ASN A 398 -8.42 22.41 -6.56
C ASN A 398 -8.22 20.95 -7.01
N SER A 399 -7.51 20.19 -6.18
CA SER A 399 -7.36 18.74 -6.33
C SER A 399 -7.70 18.05 -5.01
N PHE A 400 -8.23 16.84 -5.12
CA PHE A 400 -8.23 15.88 -4.03
C PHE A 400 -7.83 14.53 -4.60
N GLU A 401 -7.35 13.61 -3.79
CA GLU A 401 -6.98 12.28 -4.25
C GLU A 401 -7.10 11.27 -3.12
N VAL A 402 -7.59 10.09 -3.46
CA VAL A 402 -7.63 8.93 -2.56
C VAL A 402 -6.40 8.08 -2.83
N PHE A 403 -5.64 7.79 -1.77
CA PHE A 403 -4.52 6.85 -1.80
C PHE A 403 -4.81 5.64 -0.92
N GLY A 404 -4.28 4.48 -1.32
CA GLY A 404 -4.20 3.29 -0.48
C GLY A 404 -2.79 3.17 0.09
N LEU A 405 -2.65 3.16 1.41
CA LEU A 405 -1.36 2.96 2.06
C LEU A 405 -1.32 1.56 2.65
N ASP A 406 -0.20 0.87 2.41
CA ASP A 406 0.04 -0.48 2.89
C ASP A 406 1.05 -0.49 4.02
N PHE A 407 0.67 -1.14 5.12
CA PHE A 407 1.45 -1.21 6.34
C PHE A 407 1.68 -2.66 6.78
N MET A 408 2.86 -2.96 7.30
CA MET A 408 3.15 -4.20 8.02
C MET A 408 3.15 -3.94 9.52
N VAL A 409 2.84 -4.95 10.33
CA VAL A 409 2.99 -4.87 11.79
C VAL A 409 4.01 -5.92 12.22
N SER A 410 4.88 -5.57 13.16
CA SER A 410 5.80 -6.49 13.84
C SER A 410 5.62 -6.40 15.36
N LEU A 411 6.14 -7.41 16.05
CA LEU A 411 6.26 -7.40 17.50
C LEU A 411 7.75 -7.33 17.86
N GLU A 412 8.10 -6.34 18.67
CA GLU A 412 9.46 -6.20 19.21
C GLU A 412 9.43 -6.47 20.70
N LYS A 413 10.42 -7.22 21.23
CA LYS A 413 10.54 -7.43 22.67
C LYS A 413 11.16 -6.19 23.31
N THR A 414 10.54 -5.68 24.37
CA THR A 414 11.12 -4.61 25.18
C THR A 414 12.21 -5.21 26.08
N GLU A 415 13.43 -4.66 26.02
CA GLU A 415 14.54 -5.11 26.85
C GLU A 415 14.20 -5.01 28.35
N GLY A 416 14.30 -6.13 29.06
CA GLY A 416 14.22 -6.18 30.53
C GLY A 416 12.83 -6.32 31.16
N GLN A 417 11.73 -6.32 30.39
CA GLN A 417 10.37 -6.40 30.96
C GLN A 417 9.53 -7.60 30.48
N GLY A 418 9.97 -8.35 29.48
CA GLY A 418 9.23 -9.51 28.96
C GLY A 418 7.97 -9.16 28.15
N GLU A 419 7.63 -7.88 28.07
CA GLU A 419 6.53 -7.33 27.29
C GLU A 419 6.94 -7.11 25.83
N TYR A 420 5.95 -7.10 24.94
CA TYR A 420 6.12 -6.79 23.53
C TYR A 420 5.56 -5.42 23.17
N GLU A 421 6.20 -4.72 22.24
CA GLU A 421 5.69 -3.51 21.60
C GLU A 421 5.25 -3.82 20.17
N VAL A 422 4.07 -3.31 19.77
CA VAL A 422 3.64 -3.34 18.36
C VAL A 422 4.31 -2.22 17.60
N ARG A 423 4.89 -2.55 16.45
CA ARG A 423 5.45 -1.55 15.53
C ARG A 423 4.87 -1.68 14.14
N THR A 424 4.40 -0.56 13.61
CA THR A 424 3.84 -0.44 12.27
C THR A 424 4.86 0.11 11.29
N TRP A 425 4.96 -0.48 10.11
CA TRP A 425 5.93 -0.12 9.07
C TRP A 425 5.21 0.26 7.79
N LEU A 426 5.46 1.45 7.24
CA LEU A 426 4.96 1.82 5.92
C LEU A 426 5.71 1.02 4.84
N LEU A 427 4.96 0.38 3.94
CA LEU A 427 5.50 -0.39 2.83
C LEU A 427 5.46 0.39 1.52
N GLU A 428 4.32 1.03 1.23
CA GLU A 428 4.07 1.74 -0.02
C GLU A 428 2.84 2.65 0.06
N VAL A 429 2.78 3.61 -0.87
CA VAL A 429 1.64 4.49 -1.11
C VAL A 429 1.16 4.25 -2.54
N ASN A 430 -0.11 3.89 -2.70
CA ASN A 430 -0.72 3.57 -3.98
C ASN A 430 -1.75 4.65 -4.36
N ALA A 431 -1.55 5.34 -5.48
CA ALA A 431 -2.59 6.17 -6.08
C ALA A 431 -3.58 5.29 -6.87
N PHE A 432 -4.83 5.75 -6.98
CA PHE A 432 -5.91 4.97 -7.63
C PHE A 432 -5.94 3.52 -7.12
N PRO A 433 -6.05 3.32 -5.79
CA PRO A 433 -5.94 1.98 -5.22
C PRO A 433 -7.05 1.06 -5.76
N ASP A 434 -6.73 -0.22 -5.96
CA ASP A 434 -7.71 -1.21 -6.40
C ASP A 434 -8.72 -1.51 -5.29
N PHE A 435 -9.91 -0.94 -5.40
CA PHE A 435 -11.00 -1.15 -4.45
C PHE A 435 -11.67 -2.52 -4.60
N ARG A 436 -11.48 -3.25 -5.70
CA ARG A 436 -12.10 -4.57 -5.88
C ARG A 436 -11.50 -5.63 -4.96
N GLN A 437 -10.31 -5.37 -4.42
CA GLN A 437 -9.67 -6.21 -3.42
C GLN A 437 -10.51 -6.41 -2.16
N THR A 438 -11.49 -5.54 -1.89
CA THR A 438 -12.39 -5.68 -0.74
C THR A 438 -13.45 -6.76 -0.93
N GLY A 439 -13.71 -7.19 -2.17
CA GLY A 439 -14.84 -8.09 -2.50
C GLY A 439 -16.21 -7.42 -2.30
N GLU A 440 -17.28 -8.15 -2.67
CA GLU A 440 -18.65 -7.63 -2.57
C GLU A 440 -19.12 -7.45 -1.12
N GLU A 441 -18.61 -8.27 -0.19
CA GLU A 441 -19.01 -8.21 1.23
C GLU A 441 -18.62 -6.89 1.91
N LEU A 442 -17.50 -6.29 1.49
CA LEU A 442 -16.97 -5.04 2.05
C LEU A 442 -17.27 -3.82 1.17
N LYS A 443 -18.22 -3.94 0.24
CA LYS A 443 -18.68 -2.84 -0.61
C LYS A 443 -19.20 -1.63 0.20
N GLY A 444 -19.80 -1.90 1.36
CA GLY A 444 -20.23 -0.86 2.30
C GLY A 444 -19.07 0.01 2.83
N LEU A 445 -17.88 -0.57 3.01
CA LEU A 445 -16.67 0.16 3.44
C LEU A 445 -16.24 1.17 2.36
N VAL A 446 -16.17 0.73 1.10
CA VAL A 446 -15.80 1.60 -0.02
C VAL A 446 -16.87 2.68 -0.24
N GLY A 447 -18.14 2.34 -0.07
CA GLY A 447 -19.23 3.32 -0.06
C GLY A 447 -19.06 4.38 1.03
N GLY A 448 -18.71 3.98 2.25
CA GLY A 448 -18.43 4.91 3.37
C GLY A 448 -17.25 5.85 3.09
N LEU A 449 -16.18 5.34 2.47
CA LEU A 449 -15.05 6.15 2.02
C LEU A 449 -15.49 7.25 1.06
N PHE A 450 -16.25 6.93 0.00
CA PHE A 450 -16.68 7.93 -0.98
C PHE A 450 -17.67 8.95 -0.42
N LYS A 451 -18.49 8.57 0.57
CA LYS A 451 -19.26 9.54 1.35
C LYS A 451 -18.35 10.56 2.04
N GLY A 452 -17.30 10.07 2.71
CA GLY A 452 -16.26 10.92 3.31
C GLY A 452 -15.54 11.81 2.28
N VAL A 453 -15.27 11.32 1.07
CA VAL A 453 -14.71 12.13 -0.03
C VAL A 453 -15.64 13.28 -0.41
N VAL A 454 -16.94 13.00 -0.59
CA VAL A 454 -17.91 14.04 -0.93
C VAL A 454 -18.00 15.09 0.19
N GLU A 455 -18.02 14.66 1.45
CA GLU A 455 -18.11 15.57 2.60
C GLU A 455 -16.86 16.42 2.83
N LYS A 456 -15.66 15.85 2.65
CA LYS A 456 -14.39 16.51 3.02
C LYS A 456 -13.66 17.17 1.86
N ALA A 457 -13.95 16.80 0.61
CA ALA A 457 -13.30 17.39 -0.57
C ALA A 457 -14.28 18.12 -1.49
N VAL A 458 -15.38 17.47 -1.89
CA VAL A 458 -16.30 18.03 -2.90
C VAL A 458 -17.15 19.16 -2.32
N ARG A 459 -17.82 18.93 -1.19
CA ARG A 459 -18.72 19.91 -0.59
C ARG A 459 -18.00 21.19 -0.17
N PRO A 460 -16.83 21.16 0.51
CA PRO A 460 -16.14 22.39 0.89
C PRO A 460 -15.74 23.25 -0.31
N PHE A 461 -15.37 22.63 -1.42
CA PHE A 461 -14.95 23.35 -2.63
C PHE A 461 -16.12 24.13 -3.29
N PHE A 462 -17.29 23.50 -3.48
CA PHE A 462 -18.41 24.13 -4.19
C PHE A 462 -19.37 24.93 -3.30
N PHE A 463 -19.39 24.66 -1.99
CA PHE A 463 -20.37 25.24 -1.08
C PHE A 463 -19.73 26.10 0.03
N GLY A 464 -18.41 26.04 0.22
CA GLY A 464 -17.71 26.80 1.28
C GLY A 464 -18.03 26.34 2.71
N GLU A 465 -18.75 25.23 2.85
CA GLU A 465 -19.09 24.61 4.13
C GLU A 465 -18.15 23.42 4.34
N GLU A 466 -17.14 23.56 5.21
CA GLU A 466 -16.66 22.39 5.93
C GLU A 466 -17.81 21.99 6.84
N GLY A 467 -18.47 20.86 6.58
CA GLY A 467 -19.52 20.40 7.46
C GLY A 467 -19.01 20.38 8.89
N GLU A 468 -19.78 20.93 9.83
CA GLU A 468 -19.60 20.77 11.28
C GLU A 468 -19.79 19.29 11.66
N GLY A 469 -18.97 18.41 11.11
CA GLY A 469 -18.72 17.09 11.64
C GLY A 469 -17.70 17.28 12.73
N ASP A 470 -18.22 17.38 13.96
CA ASP A 470 -17.50 17.43 15.22
C ASP A 470 -16.23 16.57 15.15
N GLY A 471 -15.12 17.10 15.67
CA GLY A 471 -13.78 16.53 15.60
C GLY A 471 -13.58 15.24 16.41
N GLY A 472 -14.58 14.34 16.43
CA GLY A 472 -14.55 13.12 17.22
C GLY A 472 -15.40 11.93 16.76
N ASP A 473 -16.34 12.05 15.79
CA ASP A 473 -17.33 10.97 15.54
C ASP A 473 -17.53 10.56 14.06
N GLY A 474 -16.67 11.03 13.15
CA GLY A 474 -16.69 10.62 11.74
C GLY A 474 -15.59 9.61 11.41
N ASP A 475 -15.85 8.70 10.47
CA ASP A 475 -14.85 7.73 9.99
C ASP A 475 -13.63 8.40 9.30
N MET A 476 -13.69 9.68 8.95
CA MET A 476 -12.59 10.44 8.32
C MET A 476 -11.81 11.27 9.36
N VAL A 477 -10.67 10.75 9.81
CA VAL A 477 -9.83 11.36 10.85
C VAL A 477 -8.81 12.31 10.21
N LYS A 478 -8.89 13.62 10.48
CA LYS A 478 -7.90 14.60 9.98
C LYS A 478 -6.58 14.45 10.73
N VAL A 479 -5.50 14.16 10.02
CA VAL A 479 -4.16 13.93 10.60
C VAL A 479 -3.12 14.99 10.20
N LEU A 480 -3.37 15.73 9.11
CA LEU A 480 -2.51 16.82 8.66
C LEU A 480 -3.36 17.96 8.10
N ASP A 481 -2.98 19.20 8.43
CA ASP A 481 -3.57 20.42 7.91
C ASP A 481 -2.46 21.49 7.88
N ILE A 482 -1.82 21.66 6.72
CA ILE A 482 -0.66 22.55 6.58
C ILE A 482 -0.89 23.57 5.46
N ASP A 483 -0.46 24.81 5.73
CA ASP A 483 -0.40 25.86 4.71
C ASP A 483 0.92 25.76 3.95
N LEU A 484 0.82 25.51 2.64
CA LEU A 484 1.96 25.43 1.72
C LEU A 484 2.16 26.73 0.92
N GLY A 485 1.41 27.80 1.23
CA GLY A 485 1.45 29.07 0.52
C GLY A 485 0.84 29.01 -0.89
N ARG A 486 0.03 27.98 -1.18
CA ARG A 486 -0.64 27.77 -2.47
C ARG A 486 -2.11 28.16 -2.31
N ARG A 487 -2.55 29.17 -3.08
CA ARG A 487 -3.92 29.70 -3.06
C ARG A 487 -4.53 29.66 -4.45
#